data_AF-A0A6N9LAY0-F1
#
_entry.id   AF-A0A6N9LAY0-F1
#
_cell.length_a   1.000
_cell.length_b   1.000
_cell.length_c   1.000
_cell.angle_alpha   90.00
_cell.angle_beta   90.00
_cell.angle_gamma   90.00
#
_symmetry.space_group_name_H-M   'P 1'
#
loop_
_entity.id
_entity.type
_entity.pdbx_description
1 polymer ?
#
loop_
_entity_poly.entity_id
_entity_poly.type
_entity_poly.pdbx_seq_one_letter_code
_entity_poly.pdbx_strand_id
1 'polypeptide(L)'
;MKNMKQTVLEYVKVILVTVVLTYGFLFFVQISHVEGQSMEPNYHEGNIVLVNKQFYHYDDVKYGDVVIAKCNILGQQRQIIKRVIGKQGDTIECIDHELYRNGKKVNETYINEQMTDTNWTYTVPKGDVFIMGDNRNHSTDSRYIGAVSFKKEIVGKVFFKAF
;
A
#
# COMPACT_ATOMS: atom_id res chain seq x y z
N MET A 1 48.75 15.35 18.95
CA MET A 1 47.37 15.59 19.43
C MET A 1 46.65 16.39 18.35
N LYS A 2 45.52 15.90 17.81
CA LYS A 2 44.75 16.66 16.79
C LYS A 2 44.33 18.00 17.39
N ASN A 3 44.46 19.07 16.60
CA ASN A 3 44.01 20.40 16.99
C ASN A 3 42.49 20.37 17.20
N MET A 4 41.99 20.97 18.29
CA MET A 4 40.56 21.07 18.61
C MET A 4 39.71 21.52 17.40
N LYS A 5 40.20 22.48 16.60
CA LYS A 5 39.52 22.96 15.38
C LYS A 5 39.41 21.88 14.30
N GLN A 6 40.42 21.04 14.15
CA GLN A 6 40.41 19.94 13.18
C GLN A 6 39.43 18.84 13.60
N THR A 7 39.43 18.49 14.89
CA THR A 7 38.47 17.55 15.47
C THR A 7 37.04 18.03 15.26
N VAL A 8 36.74 19.30 15.55
CA VAL A 8 35.41 19.89 15.34
C VAL A 8 35.01 19.86 13.85
N LEU A 9 35.93 20.22 12.93
CA LEU A 9 35.65 20.18 11.49
C LEU A 9 35.33 18.76 10.99
N GLU A 10 36.02 17.74 11.50
CA GLU A 10 35.74 16.34 11.17
C GLU A 10 34.34 15.92 11.63
N TYR A 11 33.95 16.23 12.87
CA TYR A 11 32.61 15.95 13.37
C TYR A 11 31.53 16.67 12.57
N VAL A 12 31.73 17.96 12.24
CA VAL A 12 30.78 18.73 11.42
C VAL A 12 30.60 18.09 10.04
N LYS A 13 31.67 17.63 9.39
CA LYS A 13 31.59 16.93 8.11
C LYS A 13 30.79 15.62 8.23
N VAL A 14 31.05 14.82 9.27
CA VAL A 14 30.32 13.56 9.49
C VAL A 14 28.83 13.82 9.73
N ILE A 15 28.50 14.82 10.55
CA ILE A 15 27.11 15.22 10.81
C ILE A 15 26.45 15.66 9.50
N LEU A 16 27.11 16.52 8.72
CA LEU A 16 26.56 17.02 7.46
C LEU A 16 26.31 15.89 6.45
N VAL A 17 27.26 14.98 6.28
CA VAL A 17 27.10 13.81 5.40
C VAL A 17 25.96 12.91 5.90
N THR A 18 25.90 12.65 7.21
CA THR A 18 24.83 11.84 7.81
C THR A 18 23.44 12.46 7.57
N VAL A 19 23.32 13.78 7.77
CA VAL A 19 22.07 14.52 7.52
C VAL A 19 21.68 14.41 6.05
N VAL A 20 22.59 14.69 5.11
CA VAL A 20 22.31 14.61 3.67
C VAL A 20 21.88 13.19 3.27
N LEU A 21 22.57 12.16 3.75
CA LEU A 21 22.22 10.77 3.45
C LEU A 21 20.86 10.39 4.07
N THR A 22 20.58 10.81 5.30
CA THR A 22 19.33 10.50 5.99
C THR A 22 18.14 11.17 5.33
N TYR A 23 18.22 12.47 5.07
CA TYR A 23 17.15 13.19 4.37
C TYR A 23 17.02 12.73 2.92
N GLY A 24 18.14 12.39 2.26
CA GLY A 24 18.13 11.77 0.93
C GLY A 24 17.36 10.45 0.95
N PHE A 25 17.59 9.58 1.93
CA PHE A 25 16.85 8.31 2.07
C PHE A 25 15.36 8.54 2.38
N LEU A 26 15.04 9.41 3.35
CA LEU A 26 13.67 9.72 3.75
C LEU A 26 12.87 10.44 2.65
N PHE A 27 13.55 11.08 1.70
CA PHE A 27 12.89 11.66 0.52
C PHE A 27 12.23 10.59 -0.35
N PHE A 28 12.82 9.39 -0.46
CA PHE A 28 12.30 8.31 -1.31
C PHE A 28 11.36 7.35 -0.56
N VAL A 29 11.53 7.21 0.76
CA VAL A 29 10.84 6.21 1.59
C VAL A 29 9.94 6.90 2.62
N GLN A 30 8.64 6.58 2.62
CA GLN A 30 7.75 6.91 3.74
C GLN A 30 7.72 5.76 4.74
N ILE A 31 7.90 6.07 6.01
CA ILE A 31 7.58 5.19 7.13
C ILE A 31 6.11 5.43 7.51
N SER A 32 5.31 4.38 7.61
CA SER A 32 3.90 4.45 7.99
C SER A 32 3.57 3.37 9.02
N HIS A 33 2.57 3.63 9.85
CA HIS A 33 2.00 2.63 10.76
C HIS A 33 0.71 2.07 10.17
N VAL A 34 0.47 0.78 10.40
CA VAL A 34 -0.79 0.12 10.07
C VAL A 34 -1.78 0.34 11.21
N GLU A 35 -2.96 0.84 10.88
CA GLU A 35 -4.07 1.06 11.81
C GLU A 35 -5.27 0.19 11.38
N GLY A 36 -5.88 -0.50 12.34
CA GLY A 36 -7.01 -1.40 12.11
C GLY A 36 -6.63 -2.80 11.58
N GLN A 37 -7.66 -3.64 11.43
CA GLN A 37 -7.53 -5.08 11.18
C GLN A 37 -7.75 -5.51 9.73
N SER A 38 -7.97 -4.56 8.81
CA SER A 38 -8.40 -4.85 7.44
C SER A 38 -7.39 -5.65 6.59
N MET A 39 -6.14 -5.73 7.03
CA MET A 39 -5.06 -6.44 6.36
C MET A 39 -4.55 -7.65 7.14
N GLU A 40 -5.26 -8.07 8.19
CA GLU A 40 -4.96 -9.33 8.88
C GLU A 40 -5.21 -10.53 7.95
N PRO A 41 -4.42 -11.61 8.08
CA PRO A 41 -3.35 -11.83 9.06
C PRO A 41 -1.98 -11.29 8.63
N ASN A 42 -1.86 -10.64 7.46
CA ASN A 42 -0.55 -10.27 6.91
C ASN A 42 0.02 -8.98 7.49
N TYR A 43 -0.85 -8.05 7.92
CA TYR A 43 -0.49 -6.80 8.58
C TYR A 43 -1.40 -6.57 9.78
N HIS A 44 -0.78 -6.36 10.93
CA HIS A 44 -1.45 -6.14 12.20
C HIS A 44 -1.42 -4.67 12.62
N GLU A 45 -2.35 -4.31 13.49
CA GLU A 45 -2.35 -3.04 14.22
C GLU A 45 -0.96 -2.74 14.79
N GLY A 46 -0.44 -1.54 14.51
CA GLY A 46 0.86 -1.07 14.99
C GLY A 46 2.06 -1.44 14.12
N ASN A 47 1.92 -2.39 13.16
CA ASN A 47 3.03 -2.76 12.27
C ASN A 47 3.58 -1.52 11.55
N ILE A 48 4.91 -1.43 11.48
CA ILE A 48 5.59 -0.39 10.71
C ILE A 48 5.83 -0.88 9.28
N VAL A 49 5.45 -0.09 8.28
CA VAL A 49 5.70 -0.39 6.86
C VAL A 49 6.54 0.71 6.20
N LEU A 50 7.46 0.29 5.32
CA LEU A 50 8.19 1.19 4.45
C LEU A 50 7.52 1.22 3.07
N VAL A 51 7.25 2.42 2.61
CA VAL A 51 6.48 2.70 1.40
C VAL A 51 7.38 3.41 0.39
N ASN A 52 7.51 2.82 -0.79
CA ASN A 52 8.18 3.43 -1.93
C ASN A 52 7.16 4.34 -2.64
N LYS A 53 7.38 5.66 -2.50
CA LYS A 53 6.55 6.68 -3.13
C LYS A 53 7.03 7.08 -4.51
N GLN A 54 8.35 7.15 -4.68
CA GLN A 54 8.95 7.87 -5.79
C GLN A 54 9.09 7.00 -7.04
N PHE A 55 9.30 5.70 -6.86
CA PHE A 55 9.58 4.76 -7.96
C PHE A 55 8.44 3.77 -8.19
N TYR A 56 7.21 4.16 -7.83
CA TYR A 56 6.04 3.33 -8.09
C TYR A 56 5.18 3.99 -9.18
N HIS A 57 5.38 3.53 -10.41
CA HIS A 57 4.60 3.98 -11.56
C HIS A 57 3.48 2.99 -11.88
N TYR A 58 2.53 3.42 -12.70
CA TYR A 58 1.37 2.59 -13.06
C TYR A 58 1.80 1.28 -13.73
N ASP A 59 2.80 1.35 -14.60
CA ASP A 59 3.28 0.20 -15.36
C ASP A 59 3.97 -0.85 -14.46
N ASP A 60 4.43 -0.44 -13.27
CA ASP A 60 5.05 -1.31 -12.28
C ASP A 60 4.03 -2.05 -11.40
N VAL A 61 2.74 -1.70 -11.49
CA VAL A 61 1.69 -2.28 -10.64
C VAL A 61 1.53 -3.76 -10.93
N LYS A 62 1.76 -4.57 -9.90
CA LYS A 62 1.56 -6.02 -9.96
C LYS A 62 0.35 -6.43 -9.12
N TYR A 63 -0.30 -7.50 -9.57
CA TYR A 63 -1.32 -8.15 -8.77
C TYR A 63 -0.70 -8.67 -7.46
N GLY A 64 -1.40 -8.43 -6.35
CA GLY A 64 -0.92 -8.76 -5.03
C GLY A 64 -0.03 -7.71 -4.39
N ASP A 65 0.32 -6.62 -5.09
CA ASP A 65 1.05 -5.50 -4.48
C ASP A 65 0.24 -4.90 -3.33
N VAL A 66 0.90 -4.60 -2.22
CA VAL A 66 0.27 -3.91 -1.09
C VAL A 66 0.61 -2.43 -1.21
N VAL A 67 -0.41 -1.58 -1.21
CA VAL A 67 -0.31 -0.16 -1.51
C VAL A 67 -0.96 0.67 -0.42
N ILE A 68 -0.45 1.89 -0.23
CA ILE A 68 -1.13 2.92 0.53
C ILE A 68 -1.91 3.79 -0.46
N ALA A 69 -3.21 3.96 -0.22
CA ALA A 69 -4.10 4.80 -1.01
C ALA A 69 -4.73 5.87 -0.13
N LYS A 70 -4.94 7.07 -0.67
CA LYS A 70 -5.78 8.11 -0.08
C LYS A 70 -7.21 7.87 -0.50
N CYS A 71 -8.13 7.90 0.45
CA CYS A 71 -9.56 7.81 0.16
C CYS A 71 -10.33 8.79 1.04
N ASN A 72 -11.46 9.26 0.54
CA ASN A 72 -12.40 10.04 1.33
C ASN A 72 -13.41 9.10 1.99
N ILE A 73 -13.33 8.97 3.32
CA ILE A 73 -14.28 8.19 4.12
C ILE A 73 -15.03 9.19 5.00
N LEU A 74 -16.35 9.29 4.82
CA LEU A 74 -17.24 10.18 5.60
C LEU A 74 -16.79 11.65 5.59
N GLY A 75 -16.31 12.14 4.45
CA GLY A 75 -15.84 13.53 4.30
C GLY A 75 -14.42 13.77 4.81
N GLN A 76 -13.75 12.75 5.38
CA GLN A 76 -12.37 12.85 5.86
C GLN A 76 -11.42 12.12 4.91
N GLN A 77 -10.35 12.80 4.52
CA GLN A 77 -9.23 12.19 3.80
C GLN A 77 -8.44 11.29 4.75
N ARG A 78 -8.34 10.02 4.41
CA ARG A 78 -7.59 9.00 5.17
C ARG A 78 -6.64 8.25 4.25
N GLN A 79 -5.56 7.72 4.82
CA GLN A 79 -4.70 6.76 4.13
C GLN A 79 -5.10 5.35 4.55
N ILE A 80 -5.28 4.46 3.58
CA ILE A 80 -5.61 3.06 3.80
C ILE A 80 -4.56 2.16 3.16
N ILE A 81 -4.23 1.07 3.82
CA ILE A 81 -3.40 -0.01 3.28
C ILE A 81 -4.29 -1.11 2.73
N LYS A 82 -4.07 -1.51 1.47
CA LYS A 82 -4.85 -2.55 0.77
C LYS A 82 -3.99 -3.29 -0.26
N ARG A 83 -4.44 -4.45 -0.70
CA ARG A 83 -3.81 -5.25 -1.76
C ARG A 83 -4.44 -4.96 -3.12
N VAL A 84 -3.62 -4.81 -4.15
CA VAL A 84 -4.05 -4.66 -5.54
C VAL A 84 -4.58 -5.98 -6.07
N ILE A 85 -5.85 -5.97 -6.43
CA ILE A 85 -6.58 -7.12 -6.96
C ILE A 85 -6.78 -7.01 -8.47
N GLY A 86 -7.13 -5.81 -8.94
CA GLY A 86 -7.39 -5.51 -10.35
C GLY A 86 -6.68 -4.26 -10.83
N LYS A 87 -6.35 -4.23 -12.12
CA LYS A 87 -5.81 -3.08 -12.85
C LYS A 87 -6.79 -2.65 -13.93
N GLN A 88 -6.53 -1.52 -14.59
CA GLN A 88 -7.41 -1.00 -15.63
C GLN A 88 -7.85 -2.07 -16.64
N GLY A 89 -9.14 -2.07 -16.95
CA GLY A 89 -9.74 -3.02 -17.88
C GLY A 89 -9.99 -4.41 -17.31
N ASP A 90 -9.49 -4.74 -16.11
CA ASP A 90 -9.85 -5.99 -15.46
C ASP A 90 -11.33 -5.98 -15.05
N THR A 91 -11.97 -7.13 -15.19
CA THR A 91 -13.26 -7.44 -14.57
C THR A 91 -13.00 -8.27 -13.32
N ILE A 92 -13.36 -7.74 -12.16
CA ILE A 92 -13.26 -8.41 -10.86
C ILE A 92 -14.65 -8.87 -10.46
N GLU A 93 -14.77 -10.14 -10.09
CA GLU A 93 -16.04 -10.77 -9.78
C GLU A 93 -15.93 -11.53 -8.47
N CYS A 94 -17.01 -11.59 -7.71
CA CYS A 94 -17.18 -12.55 -6.65
C CYS A 94 -18.35 -13.46 -6.98
N ILE A 95 -18.08 -14.75 -7.09
CA ILE A 95 -19.07 -15.79 -7.41
C ILE A 95 -18.92 -16.87 -6.33
N ASP A 96 -20.02 -17.21 -5.66
CA ASP A 96 -20.04 -18.22 -4.58
C ASP A 96 -18.92 -18.04 -3.55
N HIS A 97 -18.76 -16.81 -3.05
CA HIS A 97 -17.76 -16.42 -2.04
C HIS A 97 -16.30 -16.46 -2.50
N GLU A 98 -16.05 -16.68 -3.80
CA GLU A 98 -14.72 -16.77 -4.37
C GLU A 98 -14.46 -15.64 -5.34
N LEU A 99 -13.23 -15.14 -5.38
CA LEU A 99 -12.82 -14.05 -6.25
C LEU A 99 -12.35 -14.56 -7.61
N TYR A 100 -12.84 -13.92 -8.66
CA TYR A 100 -12.43 -14.13 -10.05
C TYR A 100 -11.91 -12.82 -10.63
N ARG A 101 -10.89 -12.94 -11.49
CA ARG A 101 -10.36 -11.84 -12.30
C ARG A 101 -10.36 -12.27 -13.76
N ASN A 102 -11.09 -11.52 -14.58
CA ASN A 102 -11.28 -11.80 -16.01
C ASN A 102 -11.77 -13.25 -16.23
N GLY A 103 -12.78 -13.68 -15.46
CA GLY A 103 -13.34 -15.03 -15.50
C GLY A 103 -12.44 -16.15 -14.94
N LYS A 104 -11.26 -15.84 -14.40
CA LYS A 104 -10.35 -16.83 -13.79
C LYS A 104 -10.33 -16.70 -12.27
N LYS A 105 -10.57 -17.80 -11.57
CA LYS A 105 -10.46 -17.86 -10.11
C LYS A 105 -9.08 -17.40 -9.65
N VAL A 106 -9.04 -16.47 -8.70
CA VAL A 106 -7.80 -15.98 -8.10
C VAL A 106 -7.43 -16.92 -6.95
N ASN A 107 -6.15 -17.32 -6.88
CA ASN A 107 -5.66 -18.09 -5.74
C ASN A 107 -5.29 -17.12 -4.60
N GLU A 108 -6.06 -17.13 -3.52
CA GLU A 108 -5.97 -16.13 -2.46
C GLU A 108 -5.42 -16.72 -1.16
N THR A 109 -4.17 -17.17 -1.19
CA THR A 109 -3.50 -17.78 -0.02
C THR A 109 -3.22 -16.80 1.13
N TYR A 110 -3.60 -15.52 0.96
CA TYR A 110 -3.32 -14.43 1.88
C TYR A 110 -4.56 -13.97 2.68
N ILE A 111 -5.75 -14.48 2.39
CA ILE A 111 -6.96 -14.06 3.12
C ILE A 111 -7.10 -14.84 4.44
N ASN A 112 -7.70 -14.20 5.44
CA ASN A 112 -7.93 -14.82 6.75
C ASN A 112 -8.99 -15.93 6.68
N GLU A 113 -10.04 -15.70 5.89
CA GLU A 113 -11.22 -16.55 5.81
C GLU A 113 -11.93 -16.33 4.47
N GLN A 114 -12.86 -17.23 4.14
CA GLN A 114 -13.70 -17.11 2.96
C GLN A 114 -14.57 -15.85 3.02
N MET A 115 -14.82 -15.23 1.88
CA MET A 115 -15.62 -14.02 1.79
C MET A 115 -17.09 -14.29 2.16
N THR A 116 -17.76 -13.37 2.84
CA THR A 116 -19.22 -13.43 3.03
C THR A 116 -19.98 -12.88 1.82
N ASP A 117 -19.36 -11.97 1.06
CA ASP A 117 -19.94 -11.43 -0.16
C ASP A 117 -20.23 -12.53 -1.18
N THR A 118 -21.26 -12.30 -2.00
CA THR A 118 -21.58 -13.15 -3.16
C THR A 118 -22.06 -12.29 -4.31
N ASN A 119 -21.83 -12.77 -5.54
CA ASN A 119 -22.51 -12.34 -6.76
C ASN A 119 -22.42 -10.83 -7.05
N TRP A 120 -21.20 -10.33 -7.19
CA TRP A 120 -20.95 -8.98 -7.68
C TRP A 120 -19.87 -8.96 -8.75
N THR A 121 -19.92 -7.92 -9.59
CA THR A 121 -18.98 -7.70 -10.69
C THR A 121 -18.60 -6.23 -10.75
N TYR A 122 -17.32 -5.96 -10.97
CA TYR A 122 -16.79 -4.62 -11.11
C TYR A 122 -15.76 -4.57 -12.24
N THR A 123 -15.86 -3.58 -13.13
CA THR A 123 -14.85 -3.36 -14.18
C THR A 123 -13.98 -2.16 -13.79
N VAL A 124 -12.67 -2.37 -13.73
CA VAL A 124 -11.72 -1.35 -13.29
C VAL A 124 -11.54 -0.27 -14.37
N PRO A 125 -11.82 1.01 -14.05
CA PRO A 125 -11.64 2.10 -15.00
C PRO A 125 -10.18 2.29 -15.45
N LYS A 126 -10.01 3.02 -16.56
CA LYS A 126 -8.68 3.35 -17.09
C LYS A 126 -7.90 4.23 -16.11
N GLY A 127 -6.64 3.85 -15.84
CA GLY A 127 -5.76 4.58 -14.93
C GLY A 127 -6.00 4.32 -13.44
N ASP A 128 -6.94 3.44 -13.11
CA ASP A 128 -7.31 3.11 -11.74
C ASP A 128 -6.86 1.68 -11.38
N VAL A 129 -6.95 1.36 -10.09
CA VAL A 129 -6.67 0.03 -9.54
C VAL A 129 -7.78 -0.36 -8.56
N PHE A 130 -8.17 -1.63 -8.56
CA PHE A 130 -9.13 -2.19 -7.62
C PHE A 130 -8.36 -2.83 -6.47
N ILE A 131 -8.60 -2.34 -5.25
CA ILE A 131 -7.84 -2.74 -4.06
C ILE A 131 -8.76 -3.36 -3.01
N MET A 132 -8.32 -4.43 -2.35
CA MET A 132 -9.09 -5.11 -1.29
C MET A 132 -8.22 -5.38 -0.06
N GLY A 133 -8.85 -5.47 1.10
CA GLY A 133 -8.19 -5.93 2.32
C GLY A 133 -7.99 -7.45 2.30
N ASP A 134 -6.96 -7.90 3.01
CA ASP A 134 -6.72 -9.33 3.23
C ASP A 134 -7.74 -9.92 4.21
N ASN A 135 -8.17 -9.12 5.19
CA ASN A 135 -9.28 -9.47 6.08
C ASN A 135 -10.61 -9.11 5.39
N ARG A 136 -11.04 -10.00 4.49
CA ARG A 136 -12.13 -9.74 3.55
C ARG A 136 -13.42 -9.26 4.20
N ASN A 137 -13.82 -9.89 5.29
CA ASN A 137 -15.10 -9.60 5.92
C ASN A 137 -15.04 -8.38 6.85
N HIS A 138 -13.84 -7.81 7.07
CA HIS A 138 -13.61 -6.68 7.98
C HIS A 138 -12.79 -5.56 7.31
N SER A 139 -13.07 -5.29 6.04
CA SER A 139 -12.32 -4.31 5.25
C SER A 139 -13.23 -3.38 4.46
N THR A 140 -13.11 -2.07 4.74
CA THR A 140 -13.61 -1.02 3.86
C THR A 140 -12.61 -0.81 2.71
N ASP A 141 -12.96 -1.27 1.52
CA ASP A 141 -12.10 -1.26 0.33
C ASP A 141 -12.90 -1.05 -0.96
N SER A 142 -12.32 -1.35 -2.13
CA SER A 142 -12.93 -1.04 -3.43
C SER A 142 -14.30 -1.67 -3.68
N ARG A 143 -14.71 -2.69 -2.91
CA ARG A 143 -16.10 -3.18 -2.91
C ARG A 143 -17.11 -2.11 -2.52
N TYR A 144 -16.71 -1.17 -1.65
CA TYR A 144 -17.57 -0.10 -1.14
C TYR A 144 -17.20 1.27 -1.68
N ILE A 145 -15.90 1.55 -1.85
CA ILE A 145 -15.41 2.87 -2.28
C ILE A 145 -15.14 2.98 -3.78
N GLY A 146 -15.23 1.87 -4.52
CA GLY A 146 -14.85 1.79 -5.93
C GLY A 146 -13.33 1.66 -6.15
N ALA A 147 -12.93 1.58 -7.42
CA ALA A 147 -11.52 1.61 -7.78
C ALA A 147 -10.88 2.96 -7.41
N VAL A 148 -9.59 2.93 -7.08
CA VAL A 148 -8.82 4.11 -6.71
C VAL A 148 -7.95 4.58 -7.87
N SER A 149 -7.89 5.88 -8.07
CA SER A 149 -7.08 6.48 -9.12
C SER A 149 -5.60 6.36 -8.80
N PHE A 150 -4.85 5.65 -9.64
CA PHE A 150 -3.43 5.46 -9.39
C PHE A 150 -2.67 6.79 -9.32
N LYS A 151 -2.98 7.71 -10.23
CA LYS A 151 -2.26 8.99 -10.31
C LYS A 151 -2.58 9.93 -9.15
N LYS A 152 -3.79 9.89 -8.61
CA LYS A 152 -4.29 10.87 -7.63
C LYS A 152 -4.27 10.35 -6.19
N GLU A 153 -4.55 9.06 -6.04
CA GLU A 153 -4.89 8.47 -4.74
C GLU A 153 -3.84 7.47 -4.26
N ILE A 154 -3.13 6.77 -5.15
CA ILE A 154 -2.04 5.89 -4.71
C ILE A 154 -0.87 6.73 -4.21
N VAL A 155 -0.48 6.49 -2.96
CA VAL A 155 0.67 7.13 -2.30
C VAL A 155 1.96 6.38 -2.64
N GLY A 156 1.90 5.06 -2.69
CA GLY A 156 3.06 4.23 -2.98
C GLY A 156 2.85 2.76 -2.63
N LYS A 157 3.87 1.96 -2.91
CA LYS A 157 3.90 0.53 -2.66
C LYS A 157 4.64 0.19 -1.37
N VAL A 158 4.03 -0.63 -0.54
CA VAL A 158 4.70 -1.25 0.61
C VAL A 158 5.71 -2.26 0.09
N PHE A 159 6.99 -2.06 0.41
CA PHE A 159 8.07 -2.97 0.01
C PHE A 159 8.73 -3.68 1.19
N PHE A 160 8.52 -3.17 2.41
CA PHE A 160 9.02 -3.77 3.63
C PHE A 160 8.02 -3.60 4.76
N LYS A 161 7.88 -4.64 5.58
CA LYS A 161 7.10 -4.67 6.80
C LYS A 161 8.04 -4.99 7.96
N ALA A 162 8.06 -4.11 8.94
CA ALA A 162 8.67 -4.33 10.25
C ALA A 162 7.57 -4.68 11.28
N PHE A 163 8.02 -5.04 12.48
CA PHE A 163 7.22 -5.35 13.67
C PHE A 163 6.01 -4.42 13.86
#